data_AF-A0A533WUV8-F1
#
_entry.id   AF-A0A533WUV8-F1
#
_cell.length_a   1.000
_cell.length_b   1.000
_cell.length_c   1.000
_cell.angle_alpha   90.00
_cell.angle_beta   90.00
_cell.angle_gamma   90.00
#
_symmetry.space_group_name_H-M   'P 1'
#
loop_
_entity.id
_entity.type
_entity.pdbx_description
1 polymer ?
#
loop_
_entity_poly.entity_id
_entity_poly.type
_entity_poly.pdbx_seq_one_letter_code
_entity_poly.pdbx_strand_id
1 'polypeptide(L)'
;MARNDPDLSDAQNCGLDTPDFIIFDLDPYIYSGTEKTGGEPEYNEKGFKAAVDVAFELKDLFDQFKIQSYVKTSGKTGLHIFVPVAPIYSYKQTRNFAEIVGKMLRREDPDNVTMEWNTEKRKGKVFFDYNQNAKGKTVASVLSARPTVSATVSMPVKWNDLDRLLPTDFTILNVPEFLRKNRDPWSDILHKKQDLGTILEKSRRLN
;
A
#
# COMPACT_ATOMS: atom_id res chain seq x y z
N MET A 1 42.20 12.66 17.83
CA MET A 1 41.00 13.35 18.37
C MET A 1 39.99 13.44 17.24
N ALA A 2 39.06 12.49 17.18
CA ALA A 2 37.97 12.53 16.21
C ALA A 2 36.98 13.62 16.65
N ARG A 3 36.57 14.49 15.74
CA ARG A 3 35.54 15.49 16.00
C ARG A 3 34.22 14.76 16.17
N ASN A 4 33.65 14.83 17.36
CA ASN A 4 32.25 14.48 17.58
C ASN A 4 31.41 15.55 16.87
N ASP A 5 30.72 15.15 15.81
CA ASP A 5 29.77 15.99 15.09
C ASP A 5 28.43 15.94 15.86
N PRO A 6 27.96 17.04 16.48
CA PRO A 6 26.81 17.04 17.38
C PRO A 6 25.45 16.89 16.66
N ASP A 7 25.42 17.00 15.33
CA ASP A 7 24.18 17.10 14.53
C ASP A 7 23.49 15.76 14.23
N LEU A 8 24.12 14.63 14.56
CA LEU A 8 23.58 13.29 14.28
C LEU A 8 22.70 12.72 15.41
N SER A 9 22.58 13.41 16.55
CA SER A 9 21.95 12.87 17.76
C SER A 9 20.43 13.09 17.87
N ASP A 10 19.89 14.16 17.27
CA ASP A 10 18.46 14.48 17.37
C ASP A 10 17.60 13.72 16.34
N ALA A 11 18.14 13.49 15.13
CA ALA A 11 17.46 12.70 14.10
C ALA A 11 17.30 11.22 14.49
N GLN A 12 18.29 10.66 15.17
CA GLN A 12 18.23 9.29 15.72
C GLN A 12 17.23 9.16 16.87
N ASN A 13 17.02 10.23 17.66
CA ASN A 13 16.08 10.23 18.78
C ASN A 13 14.62 10.51 18.38
N CYS A 14 14.36 11.08 17.19
CA CYS A 14 13.02 11.46 16.74
C CYS A 14 12.27 10.35 15.98
N GLY A 15 12.87 9.16 15.81
CA GLY A 15 12.24 8.00 15.15
C GLY A 15 12.05 8.13 13.62
N LEU A 16 12.53 9.22 13.01
CA LEU A 16 12.33 9.51 11.58
C LEU A 16 13.04 8.55 10.64
N ASP A 17 14.06 7.83 11.11
CA ASP A 17 14.83 6.85 10.34
C ASP A 17 14.26 5.43 10.38
N THR A 18 13.27 5.21 11.24
CA THR A 18 12.63 3.91 11.46
C THR A 18 11.12 4.01 11.20
N PRO A 19 10.64 3.70 9.99
CA PRO A 19 9.21 3.75 9.66
C PRO A 19 8.35 2.89 10.59
N ASP A 20 7.17 3.41 10.94
CA ASP A 20 6.10 2.67 11.65
C ASP A 20 5.18 1.86 10.72
N PHE A 21 5.33 2.02 9.40
CA PHE A 21 4.52 1.34 8.40
C PHE A 21 5.35 0.90 7.21
N ILE A 22 4.97 -0.24 6.64
CA ILE A 22 5.33 -0.64 5.28
C ILE A 22 4.08 -0.45 4.41
N ILE A 23 4.25 0.21 3.27
CA ILE A 23 3.19 0.52 2.33
C ILE A 23 3.38 -0.30 1.06
N PHE A 24 2.32 -0.94 0.62
CA PHE A 24 2.24 -1.70 -0.61
C PHE A 24 1.27 -0.99 -1.54
N ASP A 25 1.82 -0.44 -2.62
CA ASP A 25 1.08 0.38 -3.58
C ASP A 25 0.81 -0.44 -4.84
N LEU A 26 -0.48 -0.61 -5.15
CA LEU A 26 -0.98 -1.45 -6.23
C LEU A 26 -1.64 -0.55 -7.28
N ASP A 27 -0.90 -0.29 -8.36
CA ASP A 27 -1.31 0.61 -9.43
C ASP A 27 -1.69 -0.18 -10.69
N PRO A 28 -2.97 -0.28 -11.05
CA PRO A 28 -3.37 -1.00 -12.25
C PRO A 28 -2.99 -0.22 -13.52
N TYR A 29 -2.10 -0.80 -14.33
CA TYR A 29 -1.76 -0.31 -15.67
C TYR A 29 -2.69 -0.90 -16.74
N ILE A 30 -3.99 -0.83 -16.47
CA ILE A 30 -5.06 -1.35 -17.33
C ILE A 30 -5.87 -0.16 -17.84
N TYR A 31 -5.74 0.08 -19.14
CA TYR A 31 -6.32 1.23 -19.82
C TYR A 31 -7.83 1.05 -20.04
N SER A 32 -8.58 2.12 -19.82
CA SER A 32 -10.02 2.21 -20.11
C SER A 32 -10.31 2.29 -21.61
N GLY A 33 -9.33 2.76 -22.40
CA GLY A 33 -9.47 3.03 -23.83
C GLY A 33 -9.88 4.45 -24.15
N THR A 34 -10.13 5.30 -23.16
CA THR A 34 -10.46 6.72 -23.33
C THR A 34 -9.28 7.66 -23.08
N GLU A 35 -8.13 7.11 -22.67
CA GLU A 35 -6.94 7.89 -22.38
C GLU A 35 -6.39 8.58 -23.63
N LYS A 36 -5.80 9.76 -23.42
CA LYS A 36 -5.01 10.43 -24.47
C LYS A 36 -3.77 9.60 -24.81
N THR A 37 -3.30 9.68 -26.05
CA THR A 37 -2.06 9.02 -26.48
C THR A 37 -0.90 9.39 -25.56
N GLY A 38 -0.25 8.38 -24.97
CA GLY A 38 0.85 8.57 -24.00
C GLY A 38 0.41 8.91 -22.58
N GLY A 39 -0.90 8.92 -22.29
CA GLY A 39 -1.44 9.11 -20.96
C GLY A 39 -1.22 7.91 -20.04
N GLU A 40 -1.30 8.17 -18.73
CA GLU A 40 -1.45 7.11 -17.73
C GLU A 40 -2.88 6.57 -17.73
N PRO A 41 -3.10 5.31 -17.31
CA PRO A 41 -4.44 4.73 -17.21
C PRO A 41 -5.38 5.60 -16.38
N GLU A 42 -6.57 5.84 -16.91
CA GLU A 42 -7.66 6.48 -16.17
C GLU A 42 -8.44 5.44 -15.37
N TYR A 43 -9.19 5.90 -14.37
CA TYR A 43 -10.01 5.01 -13.55
C TYR A 43 -11.01 4.25 -14.44
N ASN A 44 -11.02 2.93 -14.29
CA ASN A 44 -12.02 2.04 -14.84
C ASN A 44 -12.18 0.83 -13.91
N GLU A 45 -13.37 0.24 -13.90
CA GLU A 45 -13.70 -0.86 -12.98
C GLU A 45 -12.81 -2.08 -13.21
N LYS A 46 -12.48 -2.41 -14.47
CA LYS A 46 -11.62 -3.55 -14.79
C LYS A 46 -10.24 -3.41 -14.15
N GLY A 47 -9.61 -2.25 -14.29
CA GLY A 47 -8.32 -1.97 -13.67
C GLY A 47 -8.40 -2.02 -12.15
N PHE A 48 -9.44 -1.41 -11.57
CA PHE A 48 -9.62 -1.45 -10.12
C PHE A 48 -9.83 -2.88 -9.58
N LYS A 49 -10.66 -3.70 -10.26
CA LYS A 49 -10.88 -5.10 -9.87
C LYS A 49 -9.59 -5.92 -9.96
N ALA A 50 -8.78 -5.73 -11.00
CA ALA A 50 -7.47 -6.38 -11.06
C ALA A 50 -6.56 -5.99 -9.87
N ALA A 51 -6.57 -4.73 -9.45
CA ALA A 51 -5.86 -4.32 -8.24
C ALA A 51 -6.44 -4.95 -6.96
N VAL A 52 -7.76 -5.13 -6.88
CA VAL A 52 -8.43 -5.85 -5.78
C VAL A 52 -8.03 -7.32 -5.75
N ASP A 53 -7.94 -7.99 -6.90
CA ASP A 53 -7.53 -9.40 -6.99
C ASP A 53 -6.10 -9.57 -6.44
N VAL A 54 -5.16 -8.74 -6.91
CA VAL A 54 -3.77 -8.72 -6.41
C VAL A 54 -3.70 -8.31 -4.93
N ALA A 55 -4.60 -7.45 -4.46
CA ALA A 55 -4.69 -7.09 -3.04
C ALA A 55 -5.11 -8.29 -2.18
N PHE A 56 -6.02 -9.15 -2.66
CA PHE A 56 -6.38 -10.38 -1.97
C PHE A 56 -5.27 -11.42 -1.98
N GLU A 57 -4.53 -11.57 -3.08
CA GLU A 57 -3.33 -12.43 -3.10
C GLU A 57 -2.29 -11.98 -2.06
N LEU A 58 -2.06 -10.66 -1.97
CA LEU A 58 -1.19 -10.08 -0.96
C LEU A 58 -1.72 -10.30 0.47
N LYS A 59 -3.04 -10.19 0.66
CA LYS A 59 -3.69 -10.45 1.95
C LYS A 59 -3.51 -11.91 2.37
N ASP A 60 -3.74 -12.85 1.46
CA ASP A 60 -3.56 -14.28 1.70
C ASP A 60 -2.11 -14.61 2.04
N LEU A 61 -1.16 -14.00 1.32
CA LEU A 61 0.26 -14.12 1.63
C LEU A 61 0.58 -13.63 3.04
N PHE A 62 0.05 -12.47 3.45
CA PHE A 62 0.25 -11.97 4.81
C PHE A 62 -0.42 -12.85 5.87
N ASP A 63 -1.62 -13.37 5.61
CA ASP A 63 -2.33 -14.24 6.54
C ASP A 63 -1.57 -15.56 6.78
N GLN A 64 -0.93 -16.12 5.76
CA GLN A 64 -0.06 -17.30 5.90
C GLN A 64 1.09 -17.07 6.90
N PHE A 65 1.66 -15.85 6.90
CA PHE A 65 2.69 -15.45 7.86
C PHE A 65 2.13 -14.81 9.14
N LYS A 66 0.80 -14.75 9.30
CA LYS A 66 0.12 -14.07 10.42
C LYS A 66 0.49 -12.59 10.55
N ILE A 67 0.76 -11.94 9.42
CA ILE A 67 1.02 -10.51 9.33
C ILE A 67 -0.31 -9.79 9.18
N GLN A 68 -0.60 -8.86 10.09
CA GLN A 68 -1.78 -8.01 10.01
C GLN A 68 -1.55 -6.87 9.01
N SER A 69 -2.52 -6.67 8.13
CA SER A 69 -2.50 -5.65 7.09
C SER A 69 -3.84 -4.92 6.99
N TYR A 70 -3.81 -3.69 6.50
CA TYR A 70 -4.94 -2.76 6.42
C TYR A 70 -5.02 -2.18 5.02
N VAL A 71 -6.21 -2.10 4.43
CA VAL A 71 -6.37 -1.66 3.04
C VAL A 71 -7.15 -0.35 2.95
N LYS A 72 -6.78 0.48 1.97
CA LYS A 72 -7.53 1.66 1.59
C LYS A 72 -7.59 1.80 0.07
N THR A 73 -8.66 2.42 -0.42
CA THR A 73 -8.66 2.93 -1.79
C THR A 73 -7.63 4.04 -1.91
N SER A 74 -6.92 4.13 -3.04
CA SER A 74 -6.10 5.31 -3.31
C SER A 74 -6.97 6.55 -3.48
N GLY A 75 -8.21 6.38 -3.94
CA GLY A 75 -9.07 7.45 -4.44
C GLY A 75 -8.75 7.84 -5.90
N LYS A 76 -7.89 7.09 -6.59
CA LYS A 76 -7.69 7.17 -8.05
C LYS A 76 -7.97 5.79 -8.67
N THR A 77 -6.96 5.16 -9.25
CA THR A 77 -7.05 3.89 -9.99
C THR A 77 -6.77 2.68 -9.10
N GLY A 78 -5.83 2.81 -8.15
CA GLY A 78 -5.29 1.70 -7.37
C GLY A 78 -5.68 1.62 -5.89
N LEU A 79 -4.94 0.82 -5.15
CA LEU A 79 -5.12 0.51 -3.73
C LEU A 79 -3.81 0.66 -2.97
N HIS A 80 -3.88 1.07 -1.71
CA HIS A 80 -2.72 0.99 -0.81
C HIS A 80 -3.00 0.04 0.35
N ILE A 81 -2.04 -0.82 0.66
CA ILE A 81 -2.09 -1.73 1.81
C ILE A 81 -0.98 -1.35 2.79
N PHE A 82 -1.34 -1.29 4.07
CA PHE A 82 -0.48 -0.86 5.16
C PHE A 82 -0.22 -2.03 6.09
N VAL A 83 1.04 -2.24 6.43
CA VAL A 83 1.46 -3.16 7.49
C VAL A 83 2.10 -2.31 8.60
N PRO A 84 1.44 -2.16 9.77
CA PRO A 84 2.04 -1.50 10.92
C PRO A 84 3.21 -2.34 11.45
N VAL A 85 4.38 -1.73 11.59
CA VAL A 85 5.61 -2.36 12.06
C VAL A 85 6.16 -1.63 13.27
N ALA A 86 6.91 -2.35 14.10
CA ALA A 86 7.70 -1.71 15.15
C ALA A 86 8.75 -0.77 14.50
N PRO A 87 8.98 0.43 15.07
CA PRO A 87 9.97 1.39 14.55
C PRO A 87 11.40 0.94 14.92
N ILE A 88 11.77 -0.25 14.46
CA ILE A 88 13.07 -0.90 14.66
C ILE A 88 13.73 -1.28 13.33
N TYR A 89 13.04 -1.02 12.21
CA TYR A 89 13.53 -1.30 10.86
C TYR A 89 13.91 0.01 10.18
N SER A 90 15.05 0.04 9.50
CA SER A 90 15.41 1.12 8.59
C SER A 90 14.54 1.12 7.33
N TYR A 91 14.43 2.26 6.64
CA TYR A 91 13.82 2.34 5.30
C TYR A 91 14.37 1.31 4.30
N LYS A 92 15.67 0.99 4.40
CA LYS A 92 16.28 -0.04 3.54
C LYS A 92 15.68 -1.41 3.82
N GLN A 93 15.48 -1.76 5.09
CA GLN A 93 14.88 -3.04 5.49
C GLN A 93 13.41 -3.13 5.07
N THR A 94 12.61 -2.09 5.32
CA THR A 94 11.19 -2.09 4.92
C THR A 94 11.01 -2.13 3.41
N ARG A 95 11.81 -1.36 2.65
CA ARG A 95 11.82 -1.43 1.18
C ARG A 95 12.25 -2.81 0.67
N ASN A 96 13.28 -3.40 1.25
CA ASN A 96 13.73 -4.74 0.86
C ASN A 96 12.65 -5.81 1.15
N PHE A 97 11.96 -5.69 2.29
CA PHE A 97 10.84 -6.57 2.61
C PHE A 97 9.73 -6.43 1.56
N ALA A 98 9.33 -5.19 1.23
CA ALA A 98 8.34 -4.95 0.18
C ALA A 98 8.78 -5.50 -1.18
N GLU A 99 10.06 -5.35 -1.54
CA GLU A 99 10.62 -5.90 -2.78
C GLU A 99 10.54 -7.44 -2.82
N ILE A 100 10.84 -8.11 -1.70
CA ILE A 100 10.75 -9.58 -1.59
C ILE A 100 9.30 -10.04 -1.75
N VAL A 101 8.37 -9.38 -1.06
CA VAL A 101 6.92 -9.67 -1.16
C VAL A 101 6.43 -9.49 -2.61
N GLY A 102 6.79 -8.39 -3.26
CA GLY A 102 6.44 -8.16 -4.66
C GLY A 102 7.02 -9.23 -5.60
N LYS A 103 8.26 -9.68 -5.35
CA LYS A 103 8.87 -10.79 -6.13
C LYS A 103 8.15 -12.11 -5.93
N MET A 104 7.62 -12.36 -4.72
CA MET A 104 6.82 -13.56 -4.44
C MET A 104 5.50 -13.49 -5.22
N LEU A 105 4.75 -12.39 -5.12
CA LEU A 105 3.50 -12.23 -5.88
C LEU A 105 3.73 -12.35 -7.38
N ARG A 106 4.70 -11.63 -7.95
CA ARG A 106 5.03 -11.73 -9.38
C ARG A 106 5.44 -13.14 -9.81
N ARG A 107 5.98 -13.96 -8.91
CA ARG A 107 6.34 -15.34 -9.24
C ARG A 107 5.11 -16.24 -9.30
N GLU A 108 4.15 -16.04 -8.39
CA GLU A 108 2.89 -16.79 -8.37
C GLU A 108 1.93 -16.33 -9.48
N ASP A 109 1.84 -15.02 -9.72
CA ASP A 109 1.02 -14.40 -10.76
C ASP A 109 1.86 -13.47 -11.67
N PRO A 110 2.69 -14.03 -12.56
CA PRO A 110 3.49 -13.24 -13.48
C PRO A 110 2.67 -12.54 -14.57
N ASP A 111 1.44 -12.97 -14.81
CA ASP A 111 0.60 -12.46 -15.88
C ASP A 111 -0.16 -11.20 -15.46
N ASN A 112 -0.56 -11.08 -14.19
CA ASN A 112 -1.24 -9.88 -13.70
C ASN A 112 -0.37 -8.98 -12.81
N VAL A 113 0.74 -9.45 -12.25
CA VAL A 113 1.62 -8.61 -11.40
C VAL A 113 2.91 -8.24 -12.11
N THR A 114 3.35 -6.99 -11.96
CA THR A 114 4.64 -6.52 -12.47
C THR A 114 5.35 -5.61 -11.49
N MET A 115 6.68 -5.63 -11.54
CA MET A 115 7.56 -4.71 -10.81
C MET A 115 8.48 -3.93 -11.77
N GLU A 116 8.20 -3.99 -13.07
CA GLU A 116 9.04 -3.37 -14.08
C GLU A 116 8.96 -1.84 -14.00
N TRP A 117 10.11 -1.18 -14.02
CA TRP A 117 10.18 0.28 -14.05
C TRP A 117 9.76 0.89 -15.39
N ASN A 118 9.94 0.13 -16.48
CA ASN A 118 9.52 0.56 -17.80
C ASN A 118 7.99 0.48 -17.90
N THR A 119 7.33 1.62 -18.06
CA THR A 119 5.87 1.76 -18.15
C THR A 119 5.24 0.93 -19.26
N GLU A 120 5.93 0.77 -20.40
CA GLU A 120 5.45 -0.06 -21.51
C GLU A 120 5.32 -1.53 -21.10
N LYS A 121 6.19 -2.02 -20.22
CA LYS A 121 6.13 -3.38 -19.68
C LYS A 121 5.09 -3.57 -18.57
N ARG A 122 4.39 -2.50 -18.18
CA ARG A 122 3.31 -2.56 -17.19
C ARG A 122 1.94 -2.78 -17.79
N LYS A 123 1.78 -2.50 -19.09
CA LYS A 123 0.50 -2.55 -19.79
C LYS A 123 -0.21 -3.89 -19.58
N GLY A 124 -1.45 -3.82 -19.11
CA GLY A 124 -2.30 -4.98 -18.84
C GLY A 124 -2.10 -5.61 -17.46
N LYS A 125 -1.22 -5.08 -16.61
CA LYS A 125 -0.86 -5.64 -15.30
C LYS A 125 -1.03 -4.63 -14.17
N VAL A 126 -1.03 -5.11 -12.94
CA VAL A 126 -0.92 -4.32 -11.71
C VAL A 126 0.55 -4.12 -11.39
N PHE A 127 0.97 -2.86 -11.38
CA PHE A 127 2.30 -2.46 -10.95
C PHE A 127 2.37 -2.43 -9.42
N PHE A 128 3.27 -3.22 -8.87
CA PHE A 128 3.57 -3.27 -7.45
C PHE A 128 4.73 -2.31 -7.16
N ASP A 129 4.43 -1.11 -6.66
CA ASP A 129 5.47 -0.11 -6.37
C ASP A 129 6.06 -0.25 -4.97
N TYR A 130 7.03 -1.16 -4.85
CA TYR A 130 7.79 -1.35 -3.62
C TYR A 130 8.64 -0.13 -3.22
N ASN A 131 8.88 0.83 -4.13
CA ASN A 131 9.73 1.99 -3.88
C ASN A 131 9.02 3.09 -3.12
N GLN A 132 7.71 2.98 -2.89
CA GLN A 132 7.00 3.87 -1.97
C GLN A 132 7.54 3.80 -0.53
N ASN A 133 8.31 2.75 -0.21
CA ASN A 133 8.99 2.60 1.07
C ASN A 133 10.39 3.25 1.12
N ALA A 134 10.82 3.98 0.08
CA ALA A 134 12.05 4.76 0.15
C ALA A 134 11.85 6.03 1.00
N LYS A 135 12.90 6.46 1.71
CA LYS A 135 12.87 7.68 2.54
C LYS A 135 12.47 8.90 1.69
N GLY A 136 11.53 9.69 2.18
CA GLY A 136 11.06 10.92 1.52
C GLY A 136 10.01 10.72 0.42
N LYS A 137 9.58 9.48 0.15
CA LYS A 137 8.44 9.23 -0.74
C LYS A 137 7.13 9.70 -0.10
N THR A 138 6.21 10.16 -0.94
CA THR A 138 4.91 10.66 -0.52
C THR A 138 3.82 9.64 -0.82
N VAL A 139 2.81 9.62 0.04
CA VAL A 139 1.62 8.80 -0.12
C VAL A 139 0.41 9.66 0.25
N ALA A 140 -0.69 9.53 -0.50
CA ALA A 140 -1.94 10.17 -0.13
C ALA A 140 -2.39 9.63 1.25
N SER A 141 -2.59 10.56 2.20
CA SER A 141 -3.02 10.23 3.56
C SER A 141 -4.41 9.59 3.58
N VAL A 142 -4.70 8.84 4.63
CA VAL A 142 -6.03 8.31 4.91
C VAL A 142 -7.01 9.48 5.02
N LEU A 143 -8.19 9.34 4.40
CA LEU A 143 -9.23 10.37 4.30
C LEU A 143 -8.85 11.64 3.52
N SER A 144 -7.70 11.67 2.82
CA SER A 144 -7.36 12.81 1.96
C SER A 144 -8.18 12.82 0.67
N ALA A 145 -8.63 14.00 0.26
CA ALA A 145 -9.24 14.22 -1.04
C ALA A 145 -8.19 14.05 -2.16
N ARG A 146 -8.64 13.53 -3.31
CA ARG A 146 -7.82 13.34 -4.51
C ARG A 146 -8.24 14.32 -5.60
N PRO A 147 -7.31 14.77 -6.44
CA PRO A 147 -7.61 15.68 -7.55
C PRO A 147 -8.23 14.90 -8.71
N THR A 148 -9.47 14.44 -8.51
CA THR A 148 -10.31 13.77 -9.51
C THR A 148 -11.54 14.63 -9.78
N VAL A 149 -12.22 14.41 -10.90
CA VAL A 149 -13.43 15.17 -11.28
C VAL A 149 -14.49 15.14 -10.18
N SER A 150 -14.64 13.99 -9.51
CA SER A 150 -15.62 13.80 -8.44
C SER A 150 -15.09 14.09 -7.03
N ALA A 151 -13.85 14.61 -6.89
CA ALA A 151 -13.19 14.84 -5.61
C ALA A 151 -13.27 13.61 -4.68
N THR A 152 -12.84 12.46 -5.21
CA THR A 152 -12.80 11.18 -4.49
C THR A 152 -11.84 11.23 -3.29
N VAL A 153 -12.01 10.30 -2.35
CA VAL A 153 -11.24 10.24 -1.10
C VAL A 153 -10.41 8.96 -1.04
N SER A 154 -9.19 9.05 -0.49
CA SER A 154 -8.42 7.85 -0.15
C SER A 154 -9.00 7.20 1.11
N MET A 155 -9.93 6.27 0.90
CA MET A 155 -10.82 5.78 1.94
C MET A 155 -10.29 4.47 2.57
N PRO A 156 -10.10 4.40 3.90
CA PRO A 156 -9.82 3.14 4.57
C PRO A 156 -11.07 2.25 4.52
N VAL A 157 -10.88 0.96 4.22
CA VAL A 157 -11.99 -0.01 4.06
C VAL A 157 -11.68 -1.32 4.80
N LYS A 158 -12.70 -2.14 5.03
CA LYS A 158 -12.50 -3.51 5.55
C LYS A 158 -12.15 -4.44 4.40
N TRP A 159 -11.29 -5.42 4.66
CA TRP A 159 -10.95 -6.46 3.69
C TRP A 159 -12.19 -7.18 3.13
N ASN A 160 -13.16 -7.51 3.99
CA ASN A 160 -14.37 -8.24 3.59
C ASN A 160 -15.34 -7.43 2.71
N ASP A 161 -15.15 -6.11 2.61
CA ASP A 161 -16.00 -5.23 1.81
C ASP A 161 -15.30 -4.82 0.50
N LEU A 162 -13.99 -5.10 0.35
CA LEU A 162 -13.15 -4.54 -0.71
C LEU A 162 -13.64 -4.91 -2.12
N ASP A 163 -14.17 -6.13 -2.30
CA ASP A 163 -14.68 -6.65 -3.57
C ASP A 163 -15.99 -5.96 -4.03
N ARG A 164 -16.70 -5.28 -3.13
CA ARG A 164 -18.01 -4.65 -3.39
C ARG A 164 -17.93 -3.13 -3.55
N LEU A 165 -16.78 -2.55 -3.24
CA LEU A 165 -16.60 -1.10 -3.24
C LEU A 165 -15.90 -0.64 -4.52
N LEU A 166 -16.12 0.62 -4.87
CA LEU A 166 -15.40 1.35 -5.91
C LEU A 166 -14.79 2.63 -5.30
N PRO A 167 -13.64 3.12 -5.81
CA PRO A 167 -13.07 4.39 -5.36
C PRO A 167 -14.03 5.57 -5.51
N THR A 168 -14.92 5.51 -6.52
CA THR A 168 -15.93 6.53 -6.81
C THR A 168 -17.08 6.56 -5.80
N ASP A 169 -17.22 5.54 -4.96
CA ASP A 169 -18.23 5.50 -3.89
C ASP A 169 -17.88 6.49 -2.76
N PHE A 170 -16.64 6.97 -2.71
CA PHE A 170 -16.14 7.82 -1.63
C PHE A 170 -15.69 9.19 -2.16
N THR A 171 -16.43 10.23 -1.82
CA THR A 171 -16.17 11.63 -2.21
C THR A 171 -16.20 12.54 -1.00
N ILE A 172 -15.65 13.75 -1.13
CA ILE A 172 -15.71 14.77 -0.07
C ILE A 172 -17.14 15.07 0.39
N LEU A 173 -18.15 14.83 -0.46
CA LEU A 173 -19.55 15.14 -0.17
C LEU A 173 -20.22 14.06 0.69
N ASN A 174 -19.85 12.79 0.54
CA ASN A 174 -20.53 11.67 1.20
C ASN A 174 -19.73 11.04 2.35
N VAL A 175 -18.40 11.12 2.34
CA VAL A 175 -17.53 10.50 3.34
C VAL A 175 -17.84 10.96 4.77
N PRO A 176 -18.11 12.25 5.06
CA PRO A 176 -18.46 12.66 6.42
C PRO A 176 -19.68 11.93 6.99
N GLU A 177 -20.71 11.72 6.18
CA GLU A 177 -21.92 11.00 6.59
C GLU A 177 -21.69 9.49 6.67
N PHE A 178 -20.90 8.94 5.74
CA PHE A 178 -20.48 7.54 5.78
C PHE A 178 -19.75 7.21 7.08
N LEU A 179 -18.81 8.06 7.52
CA LEU A 179 -18.03 7.87 8.76
C LEU A 179 -18.88 7.98 10.03
N ARG A 180 -19.97 8.75 10.03
CA ARG A 180 -20.90 8.79 11.19
C ARG A 180 -21.67 7.49 11.36
N LYS A 181 -21.96 6.79 10.26
CA LYS A 181 -22.78 5.57 10.23
C LYS A 181 -21.97 4.29 10.38
N ASN A 182 -20.67 4.34 10.09
CA ASN A 182 -19.82 3.17 10.03
C ASN A 182 -18.68 3.26 11.04
N ARG A 183 -18.34 2.13 11.64
CA ARG A 183 -17.15 2.03 12.50
C ARG A 183 -15.89 2.14 11.65
N ASP A 184 -14.89 2.85 12.17
CA ASP A 184 -13.56 2.96 11.56
C ASP A 184 -12.94 1.56 11.35
N PRO A 185 -12.68 1.14 10.10
CA PRO A 185 -12.04 -0.15 9.82
C PRO A 185 -10.58 -0.23 10.26
N TRP A 186 -9.93 0.91 10.51
CA TRP A 186 -8.53 1.02 10.92
C TRP A 186 -8.39 1.40 12.41
N SER A 187 -9.45 1.25 13.21
CA SER A 187 -9.52 1.71 14.61
C SER A 187 -8.38 1.26 15.53
N ASP A 188 -7.72 0.14 15.21
CA ASP A 188 -6.64 -0.46 16.01
C ASP A 188 -5.27 -0.38 15.35
N ILE A 189 -5.15 0.21 14.14
CA ILE A 189 -3.91 0.16 13.34
C ILE A 189 -2.67 0.68 14.10
N LEU A 190 -2.83 1.73 14.90
CA LEU A 190 -1.75 2.34 15.68
C LEU A 190 -1.27 1.45 16.85
N HIS A 191 -2.09 0.49 17.26
CA HIS A 191 -1.82 -0.43 18.37
C HIS A 191 -1.34 -1.81 17.90
N LYS A 192 -1.28 -2.06 16.59
CA LYS A 192 -0.87 -3.34 15.99
C LYS A 192 0.54 -3.30 15.41
N LYS A 193 1.50 -2.64 16.08
CA LYS A 193 2.90 -2.63 15.61
C LYS A 193 3.50 -4.03 15.67
N GLN A 194 4.05 -4.51 14.55
CA GLN A 194 4.55 -5.87 14.40
C GLN A 194 6.08 -5.94 14.27
N ASP A 195 6.69 -6.90 14.95
CA ASP A 195 8.06 -7.33 14.69
C ASP A 195 8.04 -8.47 13.65
N LEU A 196 8.23 -8.09 12.39
CA LEU A 196 8.28 -9.01 11.25
C LEU A 196 9.40 -10.05 11.37
N GLY A 197 10.54 -9.70 11.98
CA GLY A 197 11.64 -10.65 12.20
C GLY A 197 11.18 -11.81 13.09
N THR A 198 10.62 -11.48 14.25
CA THR A 198 10.05 -12.46 15.18
C THR A 198 8.92 -13.28 14.54
N ILE A 199 8.04 -12.64 13.75
CA ILE A 199 6.93 -13.32 13.07
C ILE A 199 7.44 -14.35 12.04
N LEU A 200 8.40 -13.97 11.21
CA LEU A 200 8.96 -14.83 10.16
C LEU A 200 9.78 -15.98 10.75
N GLU A 201 10.53 -15.74 11.83
CA GLU A 201 11.25 -16.81 12.55
C GLU A 201 10.30 -17.85 13.12
N LYS A 202 9.18 -17.43 13.75
CA LYS A 202 8.17 -18.35 14.28
C LYS A 202 7.52 -19.17 13.16
N SER A 203 7.25 -18.54 12.02
CA SER A 203 6.65 -19.21 10.86
C SER A 203 7.57 -20.30 10.30
N ARG A 204 8.89 -20.07 10.27
CA ARG A 204 9.88 -21.09 9.86
C ARG A 204 9.98 -22.30 10.80
N ARG A 205 9.59 -22.16 12.07
CA ARG A 205 9.63 -23.28 13.04
C ARG A 205 8.37 -24.14 13.03
N LEU A 206 7.31 -23.67 12.38
CA LEU A 206 6.00 -24.34 12.29
C LEU A 206 5.80 -25.08 10.96
N ASN A 207 6.71 -24.89 10.00
CA ASN A 207 6.80 -25.58 8.71
C ASN A 207 8.01 -26.52 8.70
#